data_AF-A0A7S1DMX5-F1
#
_entry.id   AF-A0A7S1DMX5-F1
#
_cell.length_a   1.000
_cell.length_b   1.000
_cell.length_c   1.000
_cell.angle_alpha   90.00
_cell.angle_beta   90.00
_cell.angle_gamma   90.00
#
_symmetry.space_group_name_H-M   'P 1'
#
loop_
_entity.id
_entity.type
_entity.pdbx_description
1 polymer ?
#
loop_
_entity_poly.entity_id
_entity_poly.type
_entity_poly.pdbx_seq_one_letter_code
_entity_poly.pdbx_strand_id
1 'polypeptide(L)'
;DSVILECRVSNHQTEMRFCILKEGDKTKIAKGQAPHTSLIGHAFETTFEISKGRGSGSVITVADTFDTSAEVLEELGEDEEGGPGEGKDNRELLDWGKVGGGNTQVSQKMSDKDVSELKKTGAGGKEVIKTLAESSETFKGKTEFSQEKWIRRKANKHAPQFIAHRATAYSLCRGFYFKEPARICYMREDCLARLLTMSNVQPGSRVLMADSMNGMLVASVAERLGG
;
A
#
# COMPACT_ATOMS: atom_id res chain seq x y z
N ASP A 1 21.46 -6.60 -0.35
CA ASP A 1 20.70 -5.86 -1.38
C ASP A 1 19.91 -4.71 -0.77
N SER A 2 20.06 -3.52 -1.34
CA SER A 2 19.32 -2.33 -0.92
C SER A 2 17.97 -2.29 -1.63
N VAL A 3 16.89 -2.15 -0.86
CA VAL A 3 15.52 -2.15 -1.38
C VAL A 3 14.73 -0.96 -0.82
N ILE A 4 13.68 -0.58 -1.55
CA ILE A 4 12.72 0.42 -1.11
C ILE A 4 11.39 -0.29 -0.95
N LEU A 5 10.88 -0.35 0.27
CA LEU A 5 9.56 -0.90 0.54
C LEU A 5 8.54 0.23 0.43
N GLU A 6 7.56 0.06 -0.44
CA GLU A 6 6.46 1.02 -0.68
C GLU A 6 5.14 0.40 -0.22
N CYS A 7 4.40 1.11 0.63
CA CYS A 7 3.04 0.73 1.03
C CYS A 7 2.09 1.89 0.82
N ARG A 8 1.04 1.67 0.03
CA ARG A 8 -0.03 2.65 -0.13
C ARG A 8 -0.97 2.60 1.08
N VAL A 9 -0.87 3.58 1.96
CA VAL A 9 -1.71 3.65 3.18
C VAL A 9 -3.09 4.23 2.87
N SER A 10 -3.15 5.18 1.94
CA SER A 10 -4.39 5.79 1.47
C SER A 10 -4.21 6.35 0.05
N ASN A 11 -5.21 7.04 -0.48
CA ASN A 11 -5.10 7.72 -1.78
C ASN A 11 -4.10 8.89 -1.77
N HIS A 12 -3.79 9.46 -0.60
CA HIS A 12 -2.92 10.63 -0.48
C HIS A 12 -1.66 10.36 0.33
N GLN A 13 -1.49 9.15 0.85
CA GLN A 13 -0.38 8.81 1.73
C GLN A 13 0.22 7.47 1.33
N THR A 14 1.50 7.53 0.98
CA THR A 14 2.34 6.37 0.72
C THR A 14 3.43 6.34 1.78
N GLU A 15 3.57 5.22 2.47
CA GLU A 15 4.70 4.96 3.36
C GLU A 15 5.84 4.36 2.54
N MET A 16 7.03 4.95 2.61
CA MET A 16 8.23 4.39 2.00
C MET A 16 9.34 4.17 3.03
N ARG A 17 10.03 3.03 2.91
CA ARG A 17 11.14 2.63 3.77
C ARG A 17 12.32 2.20 2.92
N PHE A 18 13.45 2.89 3.11
CA PHE A 18 14.73 2.46 2.56
C PHE A 18 15.35 1.47 3.53
N CYS A 19 15.71 0.27 3.06
CA CYS A 19 16.37 -0.73 3.88
C CYS A 19 17.47 -1.45 3.12
N ILE A 20 18.49 -1.86 3.86
CA ILE A 20 19.49 -2.81 3.40
C ILE A 20 19.07 -4.14 4.01
N LEU A 21 18.70 -5.10 3.17
CA LEU A 21 18.26 -6.40 3.66
C LEU A 21 19.44 -7.15 4.27
N LYS A 22 19.23 -7.65 5.48
CA LYS A 22 20.18 -8.39 6.32
C LYS A 22 19.44 -9.49 7.05
N GLU A 23 20.04 -10.66 7.14
CA GLU A 23 19.48 -11.78 7.88
C GLU A 23 19.30 -11.43 9.37
N GLY A 24 18.17 -11.83 9.96
CA GLY A 24 17.81 -11.53 11.36
C GLY A 24 17.21 -10.14 11.61
N ASP A 25 17.35 -9.19 10.69
CA ASP A 25 16.78 -7.85 10.81
C ASP A 25 15.32 -7.78 10.33
N LYS A 26 14.62 -6.72 10.73
CA LYS A 26 13.23 -6.43 10.36
C LYS A 26 13.00 -4.95 10.09
N THR A 27 12.12 -4.65 9.15
CA THR A 27 11.71 -3.28 8.80
C THR A 27 10.23 -3.07 9.11
N LYS A 28 9.90 -1.99 9.82
CA LYS A 28 8.50 -1.62 10.08
C LYS A 28 7.89 -0.99 8.84
N ILE A 29 6.82 -1.59 8.31
CA ILE A 29 6.02 -1.07 7.20
C ILE A 29 4.58 -1.58 7.32
N ALA A 30 3.61 -0.85 6.77
CA ALA A 30 2.22 -1.34 6.67
C ALA A 30 1.61 -1.70 8.04
N LYS A 31 2.02 -0.99 9.10
CA LYS A 31 1.68 -1.22 10.51
C LYS A 31 2.14 -2.57 11.10
N GLY A 32 2.98 -3.33 10.39
CA GLY A 32 3.62 -4.54 10.88
C GLY A 32 5.14 -4.47 10.82
N GLN A 33 5.78 -5.57 11.19
CA GLN A 33 7.24 -5.77 11.13
C GLN A 33 7.56 -6.78 10.03
N ALA A 34 8.18 -6.35 8.94
CA ALA A 34 8.58 -7.24 7.88
C ALA A 34 9.98 -7.84 8.17
N PRO A 35 10.14 -9.14 8.48
CA PRO A 35 11.45 -9.76 8.58
C PRO A 35 12.13 -9.74 7.20
N HIS A 36 13.41 -9.39 7.16
CA HIS A 36 14.14 -9.31 5.88
C HIS A 36 14.26 -10.67 5.19
N THR A 37 14.34 -11.76 5.97
CA THR A 37 14.39 -13.13 5.45
C THR A 37 13.18 -13.50 4.59
N SER A 38 12.01 -12.92 4.87
CA SER A 38 10.79 -13.13 4.08
C SER A 38 10.81 -12.39 2.73
N LEU A 39 11.72 -11.45 2.53
CA LEU A 39 11.84 -10.66 1.30
C LEU A 39 12.96 -11.18 0.39
N ILE A 40 13.99 -11.80 0.98
CA ILE A 40 15.15 -12.33 0.25
C ILE A 40 14.73 -13.50 -0.62
N GLY A 41 15.20 -13.52 -1.87
CA GLY A 41 14.92 -14.59 -2.84
C GLY A 41 13.71 -14.33 -3.74
N HIS A 42 12.89 -13.32 -3.43
CA HIS A 42 11.83 -12.86 -4.30
C HIS A 42 12.32 -11.81 -5.32
N ALA A 43 11.67 -11.74 -6.48
CA ALA A 43 11.97 -10.74 -7.49
C ALA A 43 11.60 -9.33 -6.99
N PHE A 44 12.29 -8.31 -7.49
CA PHE A 44 11.82 -6.93 -7.33
C PHE A 44 10.40 -6.78 -7.91
N GLU A 45 9.65 -5.81 -7.37
CA GLU A 45 8.24 -5.58 -7.69
C GLU A 45 7.27 -6.66 -7.16
N THR A 46 7.77 -7.64 -6.40
CA THR A 46 6.90 -8.60 -5.70
C THR A 46 6.06 -7.86 -4.66
N THR A 47 4.75 -8.14 -4.66
CA THR A 47 3.79 -7.60 -3.69
C THR A 47 3.64 -8.57 -2.52
N PHE A 48 3.70 -8.02 -1.33
CA PHE A 48 3.61 -8.75 -0.08
C PHE A 48 2.41 -8.25 0.72
N GLU A 49 1.62 -9.17 1.27
CA GLU A 49 0.58 -8.85 2.24
C GLU A 49 1.12 -9.04 3.66
N ILE A 50 0.84 -8.09 4.56
CA ILE A 50 1.20 -8.22 5.96
C ILE A 50 -0.04 -8.51 6.82
N SER A 51 -0.04 -9.68 7.47
CA SER A 51 -1.07 -10.08 8.41
C SER A 51 -0.50 -10.13 9.83
N LYS A 52 -1.39 -9.97 10.83
CA LYS A 52 -1.02 -10.16 12.23
C LYS A 52 -1.02 -11.67 12.52
N GLY A 53 0.14 -12.23 12.84
CA GLY A 53 0.24 -13.63 13.24
C GLY A 53 -0.28 -13.88 14.67
N ARG A 54 -0.24 -15.14 15.10
CA ARG A 54 -0.42 -15.50 16.52
C ARG A 54 0.72 -14.85 17.35
N GLY A 55 0.37 -13.89 18.20
CA GLY A 55 1.33 -13.16 19.06
C GLY A 55 1.74 -11.79 18.51
N SER A 56 2.97 -11.34 18.80
CA SER A 56 3.52 -10.05 18.36
C SER A 56 4.19 -10.09 16.98
N GLY A 57 4.28 -11.27 16.34
CA GLY A 57 4.89 -11.44 15.03
C GLY A 57 3.91 -11.15 13.89
N SER A 58 4.37 -10.43 12.87
CA SER A 58 3.66 -10.33 11.58
C SER A 58 4.04 -11.50 10.69
N VAL A 59 3.06 -11.99 9.95
CA VAL A 59 3.26 -12.96 8.87
C VAL A 59 3.26 -12.18 7.57
N ILE A 60 4.24 -12.46 6.72
CA ILE A 60 4.29 -11.93 5.36
C ILE A 60 3.99 -13.07 4.42
N THR A 61 3.03 -12.85 3.51
CA THR A 61 2.77 -13.74 2.39
C THR A 61 3.00 -12.98 1.09
N VAL A 62 3.47 -13.68 0.07
CA VAL A 62 3.43 -13.13 -1.29
C VAL A 62 1.96 -13.04 -1.69
N ALA A 63 1.54 -11.87 -2.15
CA ALA A 63 0.19 -11.69 -2.65
C ALA A 63 0.13 -12.15 -4.11
N ASP A 64 -0.90 -12.92 -4.46
CA ASP A 64 -1.12 -13.39 -5.84
C ASP A 64 -1.50 -12.24 -6.78
N THR A 65 -2.01 -11.14 -6.22
CA THR A 65 -2.42 -9.96 -6.98
C THR A 65 -1.92 -8.66 -6.37
N PHE A 66 -1.80 -7.66 -7.24
CA PHE A 66 -1.33 -6.33 -6.92
C PHE A 66 -2.37 -5.48 -6.16
N ASP A 67 -3.66 -5.81 -6.29
CA ASP A 67 -4.74 -5.06 -5.68
C ASP A 67 -5.84 -5.98 -5.15
N THR A 68 -5.77 -6.28 -3.86
CA THR A 68 -6.80 -7.05 -3.15
C THR A 68 -8.20 -6.45 -3.27
N SER A 69 -8.31 -5.14 -3.48
CA SER A 69 -9.63 -4.49 -3.60
C SER A 69 -10.34 -4.81 -4.92
N ALA A 70 -9.59 -5.08 -5.99
CA ALA A 70 -10.16 -5.47 -7.27
C ALA A 70 -10.78 -6.87 -7.20
N GLU A 71 -10.05 -7.84 -6.65
CA GLU A 71 -10.56 -9.21 -6.49
C GLU A 71 -11.80 -9.27 -5.59
N VAL A 72 -11.79 -8.55 -4.46
CA VAL A 72 -12.95 -8.52 -3.56
C VAL A 72 -14.16 -7.87 -4.24
N LEU A 73 -13.94 -6.91 -5.14
CA LEU A 73 -15.02 -6.31 -5.92
C LEU A 73 -15.58 -7.29 -6.95
N GLU A 74 -14.72 -8.04 -7.63
CA GLU A 74 -15.11 -9.09 -8.58
C GLU A 74 -15.90 -10.21 -7.88
N GLU A 75 -15.38 -10.77 -6.78
CA GLU A 75 -16.06 -11.83 -6.02
C GLU A 75 -17.41 -11.39 -5.46
N LEU A 76 -17.55 -10.14 -5.00
CA LEU A 76 -18.83 -9.61 -4.55
C LEU A 76 -19.81 -9.32 -5.71
N GLY A 77 -19.32 -9.27 -6.95
CA GLY A 77 -20.12 -9.06 -8.15
C GLY A 77 -20.65 -10.33 -8.80
N GLU A 78 -19.99 -11.48 -8.59
CA GLU A 78 -20.36 -12.77 -9.17
C GLU A 78 -21.56 -13.45 -8.46
N ASP A 79 -21.84 -13.07 -7.20
CA ASP A 79 -22.78 -13.78 -6.32
C ASP A 79 -24.29 -13.38 -6.49
N GLU A 80 -24.70 -12.41 -7.33
CA GLU A 80 -26.13 -11.98 -7.40
C GLU A 80 -26.70 -11.68 -8.82
N GLU A 81 -27.95 -12.16 -9.09
CA GLU A 81 -28.86 -11.64 -10.12
C GLU A 81 -29.26 -10.18 -9.77
N GLY A 82 -28.34 -9.24 -9.95
CA GLY A 82 -28.47 -7.85 -9.53
C GLY A 82 -27.13 -7.33 -9.01
N GLY A 83 -26.21 -7.04 -9.93
CA GLY A 83 -24.82 -6.74 -9.60
C GLY A 83 -24.59 -5.53 -8.67
N PRO A 84 -23.34 -5.30 -8.22
CA PRO A 84 -22.95 -4.20 -7.34
C PRO A 84 -23.38 -2.85 -7.92
N GLY A 85 -24.21 -2.10 -7.18
CA GLY A 85 -24.64 -0.76 -7.57
C GLY A 85 -26.14 -0.55 -7.77
N GLU A 86 -27.02 -1.28 -7.06
CA GLU A 86 -28.46 -0.96 -7.05
C GLU A 86 -28.74 0.50 -6.63
N GLY A 87 -27.90 1.06 -5.76
CA GLY A 87 -27.98 2.44 -5.33
C GLY A 87 -27.56 3.41 -6.44
N LYS A 88 -28.51 4.16 -7.01
CA LYS A 88 -28.20 5.24 -7.97
C LYS A 88 -27.74 6.53 -7.32
N ASP A 89 -28.16 6.76 -6.09
CA ASP A 89 -27.81 7.93 -5.30
C ASP A 89 -27.84 7.63 -3.80
N ASN A 90 -27.56 8.65 -2.99
CA ASN A 90 -27.45 8.54 -1.54
C ASN A 90 -28.66 9.14 -0.79
N ARG A 91 -29.79 9.41 -1.45
CA ARG A 91 -30.91 10.15 -0.83
C ARG A 91 -31.56 9.39 0.34
N GLU A 92 -31.54 8.06 0.27
CA GLU A 92 -32.12 7.16 1.27
C GLU A 92 -31.08 6.65 2.28
N LEU A 93 -29.80 7.00 2.09
CA LEU A 93 -28.72 6.57 2.98
C LEU A 93 -28.65 7.46 4.22
N LEU A 94 -29.03 6.90 5.36
CA LEU A 94 -28.96 7.55 6.68
C LEU A 94 -27.71 7.10 7.45
N ASP A 95 -27.05 8.04 8.12
CA ASP A 95 -25.89 7.76 8.98
C ASP A 95 -26.37 7.37 10.38
N TRP A 96 -26.66 6.07 10.55
CA TRP A 96 -26.97 5.49 11.83
C TRP A 96 -25.66 5.18 12.57
N GLY A 97 -25.09 6.21 13.21
CA GLY A 97 -23.92 6.07 14.06
C GLY A 97 -24.16 5.14 15.26
N LYS A 98 -23.08 4.79 15.98
CA LYS A 98 -23.17 4.19 17.34
C LYS A 98 -23.74 5.24 18.30
N VAL A 99 -25.07 5.38 18.36
CA VAL A 99 -25.70 6.28 19.32
C VAL A 99 -25.80 5.56 20.66
N GLY A 100 -25.19 6.13 21.71
CA GLY A 100 -25.27 5.68 23.10
C GLY A 100 -26.66 5.85 23.74
N GLY A 101 -27.72 5.53 23.02
CA GLY A 101 -29.10 5.70 23.44
C GLY A 101 -30.02 4.80 22.63
N GLY A 102 -30.06 3.51 22.99
CA GLY A 102 -31.20 2.61 22.74
C GLY A 102 -31.64 2.31 21.30
N ASN A 103 -30.98 2.83 20.25
CA ASN A 103 -31.42 2.60 18.87
C ASN A 103 -30.86 1.27 18.33
N THR A 104 -31.74 0.42 17.79
CA THR A 104 -31.42 -0.94 17.30
C THR A 104 -30.78 -0.96 15.91
N GLN A 105 -30.90 0.13 15.14
CA GLN A 105 -30.36 0.22 13.78
C GLN A 105 -28.96 0.84 13.78
N VAL A 106 -27.99 0.10 13.25
CA VAL A 106 -26.58 0.53 13.13
C VAL A 106 -26.11 0.17 11.73
N SER A 107 -25.47 1.11 11.01
CA SER A 107 -25.05 0.87 9.63
C SER A 107 -24.05 -0.28 9.46
N GLN A 108 -23.36 -0.66 10.53
CA GLN A 108 -22.43 -1.78 10.59
C GLN A 108 -22.74 -2.62 11.83
N LYS A 109 -23.15 -3.89 11.62
CA LYS A 109 -23.55 -4.81 12.69
C LYS A 109 -22.36 -5.38 13.45
N MET A 110 -21.24 -5.62 12.78
CA MET A 110 -20.07 -6.20 13.43
C MET A 110 -19.27 -5.14 14.20
N SER A 111 -18.85 -5.48 15.41
CA SER A 111 -18.05 -4.60 16.26
C SER A 111 -16.54 -4.73 15.98
N ASP A 112 -15.76 -3.74 16.43
CA ASP A 112 -14.29 -3.81 16.35
C ASP A 112 -13.70 -5.01 17.13
N LYS A 113 -14.40 -5.51 18.15
CA LYS A 113 -13.98 -6.71 18.90
C LYS A 113 -14.13 -7.95 18.02
N ASP A 114 -15.28 -8.10 17.36
CA ASP A 114 -15.57 -9.22 16.46
C ASP A 114 -14.58 -9.25 15.30
N VAL A 115 -14.27 -8.09 14.71
CA VAL A 115 -13.23 -7.95 13.68
C VAL A 115 -11.86 -8.40 14.20
N SER A 116 -11.52 -8.07 15.45
CA SER A 116 -10.26 -8.50 16.04
C SER A 116 -10.24 -10.00 16.33
N GLU A 117 -11.38 -10.60 16.66
CA GLU A 117 -11.51 -12.04 16.91
C GLU A 117 -11.41 -12.83 15.60
N LEU A 118 -12.09 -12.39 14.53
CA LEU A 118 -11.96 -12.95 13.19
C LEU A 118 -10.50 -12.97 12.72
N LYS A 119 -9.75 -11.89 12.96
CA LYS A 119 -8.30 -11.87 12.64
C LYS A 119 -7.49 -12.83 13.51
N LYS A 120 -7.88 -13.05 14.77
CA LYS A 120 -7.20 -13.99 15.68
C LYS A 120 -7.48 -15.45 15.32
N THR A 121 -8.67 -15.75 14.78
CA THR A 121 -9.01 -17.08 14.29
C THR A 121 -8.29 -17.43 12.99
N GLY A 122 -7.56 -16.47 12.40
CA GLY A 122 -6.74 -16.67 11.21
C GLY A 122 -7.42 -16.23 9.92
N ALA A 123 -8.56 -15.52 9.99
CA ALA A 123 -9.23 -15.04 8.80
C ALA A 123 -8.34 -14.06 8.03
N GLY A 124 -8.27 -14.26 6.71
CA GLY A 124 -7.49 -13.44 5.79
C GLY A 124 -8.02 -12.00 5.71
N GLY A 125 -7.19 -11.07 5.21
CA GLY A 125 -7.62 -9.68 5.02
C GLY A 125 -8.84 -9.57 4.10
N LYS A 126 -8.88 -10.38 3.02
CA LYS A 126 -10.01 -10.50 2.08
C LYS A 126 -11.30 -10.93 2.77
N GLU A 127 -11.26 -12.03 3.51
CA GLU A 127 -12.42 -12.59 4.23
C GLU A 127 -13.01 -11.59 5.23
N VAL A 128 -12.15 -10.82 5.91
CA VAL A 128 -12.60 -9.76 6.82
C VAL A 128 -13.35 -8.65 6.07
N ILE A 129 -12.96 -8.35 4.82
CA ILE A 129 -13.64 -7.32 4.01
C ILE A 129 -14.98 -7.84 3.51
N LYS A 130 -15.04 -9.09 3.03
CA LYS A 130 -16.29 -9.73 2.58
C LYS A 130 -17.33 -9.79 3.71
N THR A 131 -16.93 -10.29 4.88
CA THR A 131 -17.79 -10.30 6.08
C THR A 131 -18.25 -8.90 6.52
N LEU A 132 -17.39 -7.88 6.39
CA LEU A 132 -17.76 -6.47 6.65
C LEU A 132 -18.78 -5.92 5.65
N ALA A 133 -18.74 -6.37 4.39
CA ALA A 133 -19.66 -5.94 3.35
C ALA A 133 -21.04 -6.57 3.56
N GLU A 134 -21.07 -7.89 3.83
CA GLU A 134 -22.29 -8.66 4.10
C GLU A 134 -23.04 -8.17 5.36
N SER A 135 -22.29 -7.78 6.40
CA SER A 135 -22.87 -7.29 7.66
C SER A 135 -23.29 -5.81 7.64
N SER A 136 -23.02 -5.09 6.54
CA SER A 136 -23.33 -3.67 6.39
C SER A 136 -24.67 -3.44 5.71
N GLU A 137 -25.65 -2.92 6.45
CA GLU A 137 -27.00 -2.64 5.93
C GLU A 137 -27.01 -1.60 4.79
N THR A 138 -26.05 -0.68 4.80
CA THR A 138 -25.98 0.40 3.80
C THR A 138 -25.08 0.09 2.61
N PHE A 139 -24.43 -1.08 2.57
CA PHE A 139 -23.41 -1.34 1.53
C PHE A 139 -24.05 -1.54 0.16
N LYS A 140 -25.10 -2.37 0.09
CA LYS A 140 -25.82 -2.65 -1.17
C LYS A 140 -26.47 -1.40 -1.77
N GLY A 141 -27.07 -0.54 -0.94
CA GLY A 141 -27.69 0.72 -1.37
C GLY A 141 -26.70 1.82 -1.78
N LYS A 142 -25.38 1.58 -1.79
CA LYS A 142 -24.39 2.53 -2.31
C LYS A 142 -24.25 2.42 -3.82
N THR A 143 -23.83 3.52 -4.44
CA THR A 143 -23.36 3.52 -5.82
C THR A 143 -22.13 2.64 -5.99
N GLU A 144 -21.91 2.12 -7.19
CA GLU A 144 -20.75 1.30 -7.56
C GLU A 144 -19.42 1.98 -7.14
N PHE A 145 -19.22 3.25 -7.51
CA PHE A 145 -18.03 4.03 -7.10
C PHE A 145 -17.89 4.17 -5.58
N SER A 146 -19.01 4.23 -4.85
CA SER A 146 -18.99 4.31 -3.39
C SER A 146 -18.66 2.96 -2.75
N GLN A 147 -19.10 1.85 -3.36
CA GLN A 147 -18.73 0.49 -2.95
C GLN A 147 -17.24 0.25 -3.21
N GLU A 148 -16.74 0.52 -4.41
CA GLU A 148 -15.32 0.40 -4.75
C GLU A 148 -14.44 1.24 -3.81
N LYS A 149 -14.80 2.52 -3.61
CA LYS A 149 -14.10 3.40 -2.66
C LYS A 149 -14.10 2.84 -1.24
N TRP A 150 -15.20 2.22 -0.81
CA TRP A 150 -15.30 1.59 0.50
C TRP A 150 -14.42 0.35 0.59
N ILE A 151 -14.45 -0.54 -0.41
CA ILE A 151 -13.64 -1.77 -0.47
C ILE A 151 -12.17 -1.39 -0.43
N ARG A 152 -11.72 -0.45 -1.28
CA ARG A 152 -10.34 0.04 -1.30
C ARG A 152 -9.88 0.58 0.05
N ARG A 153 -10.75 1.31 0.75
CA ARG A 153 -10.46 1.80 2.11
C ARG A 153 -10.33 0.65 3.10
N LYS A 154 -11.14 -0.41 2.98
CA LYS A 154 -11.09 -1.58 3.85
C LYS A 154 -9.89 -2.47 3.52
N ALA A 155 -9.54 -2.68 2.25
CA ALA A 155 -8.32 -3.34 1.81
C ALA A 155 -7.07 -2.73 2.45
N ASN A 156 -6.88 -1.41 2.31
CA ASN A 156 -5.75 -0.70 2.95
C ASN A 156 -5.68 -0.85 4.49
N LYS A 157 -6.81 -1.16 5.16
CA LYS A 157 -6.87 -1.35 6.61
C LYS A 157 -6.72 -2.81 7.03
N HIS A 158 -7.30 -3.73 6.27
CA HIS A 158 -7.50 -5.12 6.68
C HIS A 158 -6.61 -6.11 5.93
N ALA A 159 -6.22 -5.80 4.70
CA ALA A 159 -5.27 -6.52 3.84
C ALA A 159 -4.16 -5.56 3.35
N PRO A 160 -3.36 -4.96 4.25
CA PRO A 160 -2.35 -4.01 3.83
C PRO A 160 -1.23 -4.69 3.04
N GLN A 161 -1.01 -4.24 1.81
CA GLN A 161 0.02 -4.73 0.90
C GLN A 161 1.19 -3.73 0.79
N PHE A 162 2.38 -4.24 0.54
CA PHE A 162 3.57 -3.44 0.23
C PHE A 162 4.42 -4.12 -0.85
N ILE A 163 5.19 -3.32 -1.59
CA ILE A 163 6.00 -3.76 -2.73
C ILE A 163 7.47 -3.52 -2.40
N ALA A 164 8.34 -4.46 -2.78
CA ALA A 164 9.79 -4.29 -2.69
C ALA A 164 10.36 -3.83 -4.03
N HIS A 165 10.65 -2.52 -4.13
CA HIS A 165 11.28 -1.94 -5.31
C HIS A 165 12.80 -2.06 -5.24
N ARG A 166 13.41 -2.20 -6.42
CA ARG A 166 14.86 -2.02 -6.57
C ARG A 166 15.25 -0.58 -6.25
N ALA A 167 16.34 -0.39 -5.53
CA ALA A 167 16.95 0.92 -5.37
C ALA A 167 17.61 1.37 -6.69
N THR A 168 17.00 2.35 -7.36
CA THR A 168 17.49 3.02 -8.57
C THR A 168 17.42 4.53 -8.34
N ALA A 169 18.10 5.32 -9.15
CA ALA A 169 18.05 6.78 -9.13
C ALA A 169 16.60 7.29 -9.15
N TYR A 170 15.76 6.66 -9.98
CA TYR A 170 14.33 6.97 -10.06
C TYR A 170 13.59 6.66 -8.76
N SER A 171 13.69 5.43 -8.26
CA SER A 171 12.92 5.01 -7.07
C SER A 171 13.43 5.69 -5.79
N LEU A 172 14.73 5.96 -5.70
CA LEU A 172 15.33 6.75 -4.62
C LEU A 172 14.86 8.20 -4.65
N CYS A 173 14.90 8.87 -5.81
CA CYS A 173 14.47 10.25 -5.94
C CYS A 173 12.98 10.41 -5.57
N ARG A 174 12.12 9.55 -6.13
CA ARG A 174 10.70 9.46 -5.75
C ARG A 174 10.55 9.21 -4.24
N GLY A 175 11.31 8.24 -3.73
CA GLY A 175 11.50 7.94 -2.32
C GLY A 175 11.68 9.17 -1.43
N PHE A 176 12.75 9.91 -1.69
CA PHE A 176 13.15 11.08 -0.93
C PHE A 176 12.18 12.24 -1.13
N TYR A 177 11.61 12.41 -2.32
CA TYR A 177 10.62 13.46 -2.58
C TYR A 177 9.38 13.30 -1.71
N PHE A 178 8.88 12.08 -1.52
CA PHE A 178 7.74 11.83 -0.65
C PHE A 178 8.10 11.90 0.85
N LYS A 179 9.28 11.43 1.24
CA LYS A 179 9.66 11.29 2.65
C LYS A 179 10.29 12.57 3.23
N GLU A 180 11.32 13.09 2.57
CA GLU A 180 12.21 14.15 3.04
C GLU A 180 12.68 15.03 1.85
N PRO A 181 11.77 15.74 1.15
CA PRO A 181 12.09 16.42 -0.11
C PRO A 181 13.17 17.50 0.02
N ALA A 182 13.25 18.15 1.19
CA ALA A 182 14.28 19.17 1.46
C ALA A 182 15.71 18.63 1.32
N ARG A 183 15.94 17.33 1.57
CA ARG A 183 17.29 16.71 1.45
C ARG A 183 17.76 16.57 0.00
N ILE A 184 16.84 16.62 -0.95
CA ILE A 184 17.11 16.58 -2.38
C ILE A 184 16.72 17.89 -3.07
N CYS A 185 16.73 19.01 -2.32
CA CYS A 185 16.36 20.33 -2.82
C CYS A 185 14.98 20.37 -3.50
N TYR A 186 14.02 19.57 -3.02
CA TYR A 186 12.68 19.40 -3.60
C TYR A 186 12.69 18.95 -5.07
N MET A 187 13.76 18.30 -5.52
CA MET A 187 13.84 17.73 -6.87
C MET A 187 12.88 16.57 -7.02
N ARG A 188 12.05 16.63 -8.06
CA ARG A 188 11.18 15.52 -8.46
C ARG A 188 11.90 14.58 -9.42
N GLU A 189 11.41 13.35 -9.53
CA GLU A 189 11.94 12.31 -10.40
C GLU A 189 11.97 12.72 -11.89
N ASP A 190 10.98 13.48 -12.37
CA ASP A 190 10.94 13.99 -13.74
C ASP A 190 12.03 15.04 -14.02
N CYS A 191 12.31 15.89 -13.03
CA CYS A 191 13.38 16.88 -13.11
C CYS A 191 14.76 16.22 -13.14
N LEU A 192 14.95 15.18 -12.31
CA LEU A 192 16.18 14.38 -12.31
C LEU A 192 16.38 13.69 -13.66
N ALA A 193 15.33 13.05 -14.21
CA ALA A 193 15.40 12.41 -15.52
C ALA A 193 15.80 13.42 -16.62
N ARG A 194 15.16 14.59 -16.63
CA ARG A 194 15.49 15.66 -17.58
C ARG A 194 16.93 16.14 -17.44
N LEU A 195 17.43 16.32 -16.22
CA LEU A 195 18.81 16.72 -15.97
C LEU A 195 19.81 15.69 -16.53
N LEU A 196 19.60 14.41 -16.23
CA LEU A 196 20.46 13.32 -16.72
C LEU A 196 20.44 13.20 -18.25
N THR A 197 19.27 13.38 -18.88
CA THR A 197 19.15 13.40 -20.34
C THR A 197 19.86 14.60 -20.96
N MET A 198 19.65 15.81 -20.43
CA MET A 198 20.25 17.04 -20.97
C MET A 198 21.77 17.10 -20.77
N SER A 199 22.28 16.48 -19.71
CA SER A 199 23.73 16.37 -19.46
C SER A 199 24.41 15.30 -20.32
N ASN A 200 23.64 14.48 -21.04
CA ASN A 200 24.14 13.42 -21.92
C ASN A 200 25.14 12.47 -21.22
N VAL A 201 24.86 12.12 -19.97
CA VAL A 201 25.71 11.19 -19.21
C VAL A 201 25.58 9.78 -19.78
N GLN A 202 26.72 9.23 -20.22
CA GLN A 202 26.86 7.91 -20.83
C GLN A 202 28.09 7.18 -20.31
N PRO A 203 28.13 5.84 -20.35
CA PRO A 203 29.33 5.07 -20.00
C PRO A 203 30.60 5.62 -20.67
N GLY A 204 31.66 5.80 -19.87
CA GLY A 204 32.93 6.39 -20.33
C GLY A 204 33.02 7.92 -20.27
N SER A 205 31.94 8.62 -19.92
CA SER A 205 31.96 10.08 -19.75
C SER A 205 32.80 10.51 -18.55
N ARG A 206 33.56 11.62 -18.69
CA ARG A 206 34.20 12.32 -17.57
C ARG A 206 33.32 13.50 -17.16
N VAL A 207 32.58 13.34 -16.07
CA VAL A 207 31.57 14.31 -15.62
C VAL A 207 32.13 15.18 -14.49
N LEU A 208 32.02 16.50 -14.62
CA LEU A 208 32.19 17.42 -13.50
C LEU A 208 30.83 17.65 -12.85
N MET A 209 30.75 17.49 -11.52
CA MET A 209 29.50 17.64 -10.77
C MET A 209 29.73 18.42 -9.48
N ALA A 210 28.77 19.28 -9.15
CA ALA A 210 28.58 19.82 -7.81
C ALA A 210 27.24 19.29 -7.27
N ASP A 211 27.27 18.59 -6.14
CA ASP A 211 26.07 17.99 -5.53
C ASP A 211 25.88 18.52 -4.11
N SER A 212 24.66 18.97 -3.81
CA SER A 212 24.20 19.37 -2.48
C SER A 212 22.89 18.66 -2.09
N MET A 213 22.57 17.56 -2.77
CA MET A 213 21.34 16.76 -2.64
C MET A 213 21.63 15.40 -2.00
N ASN A 214 22.50 15.38 -0.98
CA ASN A 214 22.83 14.18 -0.20
C ASN A 214 23.30 13.00 -1.06
N GLY A 215 24.05 13.28 -2.13
CA GLY A 215 24.59 12.27 -3.05
C GLY A 215 23.58 11.74 -4.07
N MET A 216 22.37 12.29 -4.15
CA MET A 216 21.35 11.84 -5.10
C MET A 216 21.81 12.00 -6.55
N LEU A 217 22.41 13.16 -6.87
CA LEU A 217 22.88 13.42 -8.22
C LEU A 217 24.11 12.58 -8.55
N VAL A 218 25.04 12.45 -7.59
CA VAL A 218 26.23 11.60 -7.72
C VAL A 218 25.83 10.15 -7.99
N ALA A 219 24.92 9.58 -7.18
CA ALA A 219 24.42 8.22 -7.35
C ALA A 219 23.72 8.03 -8.71
N SER A 220 22.93 9.02 -9.14
CA SER A 220 22.23 8.97 -10.42
C SER A 220 23.17 8.97 -11.62
N VAL A 221 24.26 9.73 -11.56
CA VAL A 221 25.29 9.71 -12.59
C VAL A 221 26.10 8.42 -12.55
N ALA A 222 26.47 7.92 -11.38
CA ALA A 222 27.16 6.63 -11.25
C ALA A 222 26.35 5.49 -11.88
N GLU A 223 25.03 5.43 -11.60
CA GLU A 223 24.12 4.46 -12.22
C GLU A 223 24.13 4.55 -13.75
N ARG A 224 24.16 5.77 -14.32
CA ARG A 224 24.22 5.99 -15.78
C ARG A 224 25.57 5.66 -16.40
N LEU A 225 26.66 5.71 -15.64
CA LEU A 225 28.01 5.40 -16.09
C LEU A 225 28.31 3.89 -16.11
N GLY A 226 27.44 3.06 -15.53
CA GLY A 226 27.61 1.60 -15.51
C GLY A 226 27.31 0.93 -14.18
N GLY A 227 26.94 1.70 -13.14
CA GLY A 227 26.65 1.17 -11.81
C GLY A 227 27.88 1.19 -10.91
#